data_AF-A0A534PLV5-F1
#
_entry.id   AF-A0A534PLV5-F1
#
_cell.length_a   1.000
_cell.length_b   1.000
_cell.length_c   1.000
_cell.angle_alpha   90.00
_cell.angle_beta   90.00
_cell.angle_gamma   90.00
#
_symmetry.space_group_name_H-M   'P 1'
#
loop_
_entity.id
_entity.type
_entity.pdbx_description
1 polymer ?
#
loop_
_entity_poly.entity_id
_entity_poly.type
_entity_poly.pdbx_seq_one_letter_code
_entity_poly.pdbx_strand_id
1 'polypeptide(L)' 'MAAVYAWGIARNHPFVDGNKRTALITAVTFLELNGYKILVGPEWVDLMVRLASDPAFARQELVDAFARAMGHDEPVT' A
#
# COMPACT_ATOMS: atom_id res chain seq x y z
N MET A 1 -8.94 3.45 4.06
CA MET A 1 -8.26 4.71 3.70
C MET A 1 -6.82 4.50 3.19
N ALA A 2 -6.02 3.62 3.81
CA ALA A 2 -4.67 3.25 3.32
C ALA A 2 -4.59 3.02 1.79
N ALA A 3 -5.49 2.21 1.24
CA ALA A 3 -5.56 1.93 -0.20
C ALA A 3 -5.75 3.18 -1.08
N VAL A 4 -6.48 4.18 -0.59
CA VAL A 4 -6.73 5.43 -1.32
C VAL A 4 -5.45 6.26 -1.40
N TYR A 5 -4.67 6.32 -0.31
CA TYR A 5 -3.39 7.03 -0.29
C TYR A 5 -2.36 6.38 -1.20
N ALA A 6 -2.18 5.06 -1.08
CA ALA A 6 -1.27 4.33 -1.95
C ALA A 6 -1.65 4.49 -3.43
N TRP A 7 -2.94 4.34 -3.78
CA TRP A 7 -3.42 4.54 -5.14
C TRP A 7 -3.12 5.94 -5.66
N GLY A 8 -3.51 6.97 -4.91
CA GLY A 8 -3.37 8.36 -5.32
C GLY A 8 -1.92 8.76 -5.57
N ILE A 9 -1.02 8.41 -4.64
CA ILE A 9 0.40 8.74 -4.77
C ILE A 9 1.05 7.95 -5.91
N ALA A 10 0.74 6.65 -6.04
CA ALA A 10 1.37 5.82 -7.06
C ALA A 10 0.95 6.21 -8.48
N ARG A 11 -0.32 6.59 -8.70
CA ARG A 11 -0.87 6.88 -10.03
C ARG A 11 -0.76 8.34 -10.47
N ASN A 12 -0.73 9.29 -9.53
CA ASN A 12 -0.70 10.71 -9.87
C ASN A 12 0.73 11.27 -10.00
N HIS A 13 1.75 10.48 -9.66
CA HIS A 13 3.16 10.85 -9.76
C HIS A 13 3.52 12.23 -9.17
N PRO A 14 3.14 12.53 -7.91
CA PRO A 14 3.38 13.86 -7.31
C PRO A 14 4.86 14.18 -7.04
N PHE A 15 5.75 13.19 -7.07
CA PHE A 15 7.18 13.35 -6.83
C PHE A 15 8.00 13.10 -8.09
N VAL A 16 9.19 13.73 -8.18
CA VAL A 16 10.16 13.51 -9.28
C VAL A 16 10.59 12.04 -9.36
N ASP A 17 10.81 11.42 -8.20
CA ASP A 17 11.05 9.98 -8.06
C ASP A 17 10.46 9.46 -6.73
N GLY A 18 10.38 8.15 -6.58
CA GLY A 18 10.02 7.51 -5.31
C GLY A 18 8.53 7.32 -5.11
N ASN A 19 7.67 7.73 -6.06
CA ASN A 19 6.21 7.65 -5.94
C ASN A 19 5.69 6.31 -5.39
N LYS A 20 6.18 5.18 -5.91
CA LYS A 20 5.79 3.84 -5.43
C LYS A 20 6.20 3.57 -3.97
N ARG A 21 7.42 3.98 -3.59
CA ARG A 21 7.95 3.82 -2.23
C ARG A 21 7.16 4.70 -1.26
N THR A 22 6.96 5.97 -1.61
CA THR A 22 6.20 6.92 -0.79
C THR A 22 4.74 6.49 -0.64
N ALA A 23 4.11 5.97 -1.69
CA ALA A 23 2.76 5.43 -1.67
C ALA A 23 2.62 4.27 -0.67
N LEU A 24 3.55 3.31 -0.72
CA LEU A 24 3.55 2.16 0.18
C LEU A 24 3.78 2.58 1.64
N ILE A 25 4.81 3.40 1.90
CA ILE A 25 5.13 3.88 3.25
C ILE A 25 3.95 4.70 3.81
N THR A 26 3.33 5.57 3.01
CA THR A 26 2.18 6.36 3.46
C THR A 26 1.00 5.47 3.86
N ALA A 27 0.72 4.42 3.09
CA ALA A 27 -0.35 3.47 3.43
C ALA A 27 -0.02 2.65 4.68
N VAL A 28 1.22 2.15 4.81
CA VAL A 28 1.69 1.39 5.98
C VAL A 28 1.65 2.26 7.23
N THR A 29 2.23 3.46 7.19
CA THR A 29 2.19 4.41 8.31
C THR A 29 0.76 4.78 8.69
N PHE A 30 -0.14 4.95 7.71
CA PHE A 30 -1.55 5.17 8.03
C PHE A 30 -2.15 3.99 8.80
N LEU A 31 -1.87 2.75 8.39
CA LEU A 31 -2.34 1.55 9.09
C LEU A 31 -1.77 1.47 10.51
N GLU A 32 -0.47 1.70 10.67
CA GLU A 32 0.22 1.69 11.97
C GLU A 32 -0.38 2.73 12.93
N LEU A 33 -0.62 3.96 12.44
CA LEU A 33 -1.28 5.01 13.23
C LEU A 33 -2.72 4.66 13.63
N ASN A 34 -3.34 3.69 12.98
CA ASN A 34 -4.67 3.16 13.30
C ASN A 34 -4.61 1.81 14.04
N GLY A 35 -3.44 1.40 14.54
CA GLY A 35 -3.27 0.19 15.34
C GLY A 35 -3.10 -1.10 14.54
N TYR A 36 -2.94 -1.02 13.22
CA TYR A 36 -2.72 -2.18 12.36
C TYR A 36 -1.25 -2.29 11.96
N LYS A 37 -0.61 -3.40 12.31
CA LYS A 37 0.76 -3.70 11.88
C LYS A 37 0.71 -4.73 10.76
N ILE A 38 1.32 -4.42 9.63
CA ILE A 38 1.41 -5.35 8.50
C ILE A 38 2.87 -5.66 8.19
N LEU A 39 3.15 -6.91 7.82
CA LEU A 39 4.47 -7.30 7.34
C LEU A 39 4.59 -6.94 5.85
N VAL A 40 5.62 -6.15 5.55
CA VAL A 40 5.91 -5.70 4.18
C VAL A 40 7.11 -6.47 3.65
N GLY A 41 6.86 -7.49 2.83
CA GLY A 41 7.87 -8.24 2.08
C GLY A 41 7.98 -7.86 0.60
N PRO A 42 8.80 -8.61 -0.17
CA PRO A 42 9.01 -8.40 -1.61
C PRO A 42 7.72 -8.38 -2.44
N GLU A 43 6.68 -9.11 -2.04
CA GLU A 43 5.38 -9.17 -2.69
C GLU A 43 4.68 -7.81 -2.79
N TRP A 44 4.95 -6.91 -1.85
CA TRP A 44 4.43 -5.55 -1.90
C TRP A 44 5.12 -4.70 -2.95
N VAL A 45 6.39 -4.96 -3.24
CA VAL A 45 7.12 -4.26 -4.31
C VAL A 45 6.44 -4.58 -5.64
N ASP A 46 6.18 -5.87 -5.90
CA ASP A 46 5.51 -6.32 -7.11
C ASP A 46 4.09 -5.76 -7.21
N LEU A 47 3.34 -5.76 -6.11
CA LEU A 47 2.01 -5.15 -6.04
C LEU A 47 2.06 -3.66 -6.39
N MET A 48 3.02 -2.91 -5.86
CA MET A 48 3.17 -1.47 -6.11
C MET A 48 3.66 -1.17 -7.54
N VAL A 49 4.46 -2.05 -8.12
CA VAL A 49 4.83 -1.98 -9.55
C VAL A 49 3.61 -2.21 -10.42
N ARG A 50 2.80 -3.25 -10.13
CA ARG A 50 1.54 -3.50 -10.86
C ARG A 50 0.57 -2.33 -10.70
N LEU A 51 0.39 -1.82 -9.48
CA LEU A 51 -0.43 -0.65 -9.20
C LEU A 51 -0.03 0.55 -10.06
N ALA A 52 1.26 0.81 -10.27
CA ALA A 52 1.70 1.95 -11.05
C ALA A 52 1.58 1.71 -12.57
N SER A 53 1.91 0.51 -13.03
CA SER A 53 2.20 0.24 -14.45
C SER A 53 1.06 -0.45 -15.21
N ASP A 54 0.17 -1.18 -14.53
CA ASP A 54 -0.88 -1.96 -15.16
C ASP A 54 -2.19 -1.14 -15.23
N PRO A 55 -2.68 -0.73 -16.41
CA PRO A 55 -3.92 0.04 -16.54
C PRO A 55 -5.17 -0.73 -16.08
N ALA A 56 -5.13 -2.06 -16.08
CA ALA A 56 -6.24 -2.91 -15.67
C ALA A 56 -6.28 -3.18 -14.16
N PHE A 57 -5.22 -2.80 -13.43
CA PHE A 57 -5.15 -3.01 -11.98
C PHE A 57 -6.33 -2.32 -11.27
N ALA A 58 -7.14 -3.10 -10.57
CA ALA A 58 -8.33 -2.60 -9.89
C ALA A 58 -8.00 -2.11 -8.48
N ARG A 59 -8.63 -1.01 -8.05
CA ARG A 59 -8.44 -0.48 -6.68
C ARG A 59 -8.80 -1.52 -5.60
N GLN A 60 -9.75 -2.40 -5.90
CA GLN A 60 -10.17 -3.48 -5.01
C GLN A 60 -9.02 -4.45 -4.69
N GLU A 61 -8.11 -4.72 -5.64
CA GLU A 61 -6.95 -5.59 -5.39
C GLU A 61 -6.08 -5.04 -4.24
N LEU A 62 -5.93 -3.71 -4.19
CA LEU A 62 -5.18 -3.03 -3.14
C LEU A 62 -5.91 -3.10 -1.79
N VAL A 63 -7.24 -2.93 -1.80
CA VAL A 63 -8.07 -3.05 -0.59
C VAL A 63 -7.97 -4.47 -0.03
N ASP A 64 -8.08 -5.48 -0.88
CA ASP A 64 -8.01 -6.89 -0.48
C ASP A 64 -6.62 -7.25 0.04
N ALA A 65 -5.54 -6.75 -0.59
CA ALA A 65 -4.19 -6.95 -0.12
C ALA A 65 -3.99 -6.40 1.30
N PHE A 66 -4.41 -5.15 1.55
CA PHE A 66 -4.35 -4.57 2.90
C PHE A 66 -5.23 -5.31 3.90
N ALA A 67 -6.46 -5.71 3.51
CA ALA A 67 -7.36 -6.46 4.39
C ALA A 67 -6.77 -7.81 4.81
N ARG A 68 -6.16 -8.55 3.88
CA ARG A 68 -5.48 -9.81 4.18
C ARG A 68 -4.30 -9.59 5.11
N ALA A 69 -3.50 -8.55 4.85
CA ALA A 69 -2.32 -8.25 5.65
C ALA A 69 -2.65 -7.85 7.10
N MET A 70 -3.75 -7.10 7.31
CA MET A 70 -4.25 -6.77 8.64
C MET A 70 -4.78 -8.00 9.40
N GLY A 71 -5.16 -9.08 8.71
CA GLY A 71 -5.61 -10.32 9.36
C GLY A 71 -4.50 -11.14 10.02
N HIS A 72 -3.24 -10.73 9.88
CA HIS A 72 -2.05 -11.40 10.44
C HIS A 72 -1.53 -10.70 11.72
N ASP A 73 -2.39 -10.02 12.48
CA ASP A 73 -2.03 -9.18 13.64
C ASP A 73 -0.98 -9.83 14.58
N GLU A 74 0.20 -9.21 14.65
CA GLU A 74 1.01 -9.24 15.86
C GLU A 74 0.67 -8.00 16.70
N PRO A 75 0.44 -8.15 18.02
CA PRO A 75 0.10 -7.02 18.87
C PRO A 75 1.20 -5.97 18.84
N VAL A 76 0.81 -4.72 18.63
CA VAL A 76 1.67 -3.55 18.84
C VAL A 76 1.77 -3.34 20.35
N THR A 77 2.73 -4.00 21.00
CA THR A 77 3.16 -3.69 22.38
C THR A 77 3.97 -2.41 22.44
#